data_AF-A0A3A8JAW1-F1
#
_entry.id   AF-A0A3A8JAW1-F1
#
_cell.length_a   1.000
_cell.length_b   1.000
_cell.length_c   1.000
_cell.angle_alpha   90.00
_cell.angle_beta   90.00
_cell.angle_gamma   90.00
#
_symmetry.space_group_name_H-M   'P 1'
#
loop_
_entity.id
_entity.type
_entity.pdbx_description
1 polymer ?
#
loop_
_entity_poly.entity_id
_entity_poly.type
_entity_poly.pdbx_seq_one_letter_code
_entity_poly.pdbx_strand_id
1 'polypeptide(L)'
;AARAFVMLTMAALGGTAQTLATRVSTLPGSAQAALVGAEQGGFRLVAAAEVSAVAVSASGEVTLALAPNAVAMSAKGPNVPAPVDVHEHHIATNKWWEATHNGGPWSPRFQDLFDRAGMSLNDKVNTVRVPGHQGPHPREYHQAVYKRLSDALGRCRTIMNCREALVEELQALGREISKPNTRLNRLVTQP
;
A
#
# COMPACT_ATOMS: atom_id res chain seq x y z
N ALA A 1 -36.07 -1.65 -10.84
CA ALA A 1 -35.53 -2.82 -10.10
C ALA A 1 -34.48 -2.43 -9.06
N ALA A 2 -33.34 -1.83 -9.44
CA ALA A 2 -32.27 -1.44 -8.51
C ALA A 2 -32.71 -0.48 -7.37
N ARG A 3 -33.59 0.48 -7.67
CA ARG A 3 -34.17 1.41 -6.68
C ARG A 3 -34.99 0.70 -5.58
N ALA A 4 -35.76 -0.32 -5.94
CA ALA A 4 -36.53 -1.12 -4.99
C ALA A 4 -35.61 -2.01 -4.14
N PHE A 5 -34.56 -2.56 -4.74
CA PHE A 5 -33.58 -3.38 -4.06
C PHE A 5 -32.81 -2.60 -2.99
N VAL A 6 -32.32 -1.40 -3.30
CA VAL A 6 -31.59 -0.54 -2.34
C VAL A 6 -32.48 -0.10 -1.17
N MET A 7 -33.73 0.30 -1.42
CA MET A 7 -34.66 0.70 -0.35
C MET A 7 -35.08 -0.49 0.54
N LEU A 8 -35.35 -1.67 -0.05
CA LEU A 8 -35.69 -2.88 0.71
C LEU A 8 -34.52 -3.37 1.55
N THR A 9 -33.28 -3.22 1.04
CA THR A 9 -32.06 -3.61 1.75
C THR A 9 -31.74 -2.68 2.91
N MET A 10 -31.93 -1.36 2.75
CA MET A 10 -31.79 -0.38 3.84
C MET A 10 -32.85 -0.59 4.92
N ALA A 11 -34.10 -0.89 4.54
CA ALA A 11 -35.19 -1.16 5.49
C ALA A 11 -35.01 -2.48 6.26
N ALA A 12 -34.48 -3.53 5.62
CA ALA A 12 -34.28 -4.84 6.25
C ALA A 12 -33.07 -4.91 7.20
N LEU A 13 -32.03 -4.07 6.99
CA LEU A 13 -30.81 -4.09 7.78
C LEU A 13 -30.82 -3.14 8.99
N GLY A 14 -31.85 -2.30 9.13
CA GLY A 14 -32.03 -1.39 10.27
C GLY A 14 -30.82 -0.50 10.59
N GLY A 15 -29.98 -0.19 9.60
CA GLY A 15 -28.61 0.27 9.84
C GLY A 15 -28.09 1.26 8.81
N THR A 16 -27.12 2.06 9.25
CA THR A 16 -26.50 3.17 8.51
C THR A 16 -25.69 2.71 7.28
N ALA A 17 -25.26 3.66 6.44
CA ALA A 17 -24.49 3.41 5.22
C ALA A 17 -23.25 2.52 5.42
N GLN A 18 -22.65 2.54 6.61
CA GLN A 18 -21.48 1.71 6.96
C GLN A 18 -21.83 0.21 7.08
N THR A 19 -23.01 -0.12 7.63
CA THR A 19 -23.49 -1.51 7.71
C THR A 19 -23.82 -2.04 6.32
N LEU A 20 -24.34 -1.19 5.44
CA LEU A 20 -24.55 -1.55 4.03
C LEU A 20 -23.20 -1.76 3.32
N ALA A 21 -22.24 -0.86 3.46
CA ALA A 21 -20.94 -0.96 2.80
C ALA A 21 -20.16 -2.24 3.16
N THR A 22 -20.31 -2.72 4.39
CA THR A 22 -19.65 -3.96 4.87
C THR A 22 -20.37 -5.24 4.48
N ARG A 23 -21.67 -5.18 4.16
CA ARG A 23 -22.47 -6.39 3.85
C ARG A 23 -22.97 -6.46 2.41
N VAL A 24 -22.88 -5.38 1.63
CA VAL A 24 -23.45 -5.33 0.27
C VAL A 24 -22.92 -6.43 -0.66
N SER A 25 -21.64 -6.80 -0.53
CA SER A 25 -21.02 -7.89 -1.29
C SER A 25 -21.48 -9.29 -0.87
N THR A 26 -22.11 -9.41 0.30
CA THR A 26 -22.63 -10.67 0.85
C THR A 26 -24.12 -10.88 0.54
N LEU A 27 -24.79 -9.87 -0.05
CA LEU A 27 -26.20 -9.94 -0.36
C LEU A 27 -26.45 -10.73 -1.65
N PRO A 28 -27.51 -11.57 -1.69
CA PRO A 28 -27.89 -12.29 -2.90
C PRO A 28 -28.16 -11.32 -4.08
N GLY A 29 -27.54 -11.58 -5.23
CA GLY A 29 -27.73 -10.76 -6.44
C GLY A 29 -26.87 -9.49 -6.51
N SER A 30 -26.02 -9.22 -5.52
CA SER A 30 -25.11 -8.07 -5.50
C SER A 30 -24.11 -8.05 -6.67
N ALA A 31 -23.62 -9.22 -7.10
CA ALA A 31 -22.73 -9.35 -8.25
C ALA A 31 -23.42 -8.99 -9.58
N GLN A 32 -24.67 -9.44 -9.80
CA GLN A 32 -25.46 -9.07 -10.97
C GLN A 32 -25.82 -7.59 -10.96
N ALA A 33 -26.16 -7.03 -9.79
CA ALA A 33 -26.41 -5.60 -9.65
C ALA A 33 -25.15 -4.75 -9.91
N ALA A 34 -23.96 -5.28 -9.57
CA ALA A 34 -22.67 -4.66 -9.87
C ALA A 34 -22.42 -4.51 -11.37
N LEU A 35 -22.72 -5.58 -12.11
CA LEU A 35 -22.54 -5.65 -13.56
C LEU A 35 -23.48 -4.68 -14.28
N VAL A 36 -24.76 -4.67 -13.90
CA VAL A 36 -25.76 -3.75 -14.49
C VAL A 36 -25.44 -2.29 -14.13
N GLY A 37 -24.97 -2.01 -12.90
CA GLY A 37 -24.55 -0.66 -12.50
C GLY A 37 -23.32 -0.15 -13.26
N ALA A 38 -22.37 -1.04 -13.57
CA ALA A 38 -21.21 -0.70 -14.38
C ALA A 38 -21.59 -0.44 -15.85
N GLU A 39 -22.52 -1.22 -16.41
CA GLU A 39 -22.96 -1.05 -17.81
C GLU A 39 -23.90 0.15 -18.02
N GLN A 40 -24.84 0.40 -17.12
CA GLN A 40 -25.86 1.45 -17.31
C GLN A 40 -25.51 2.77 -16.63
N GLY A 41 -24.63 2.76 -15.63
CA GLY A 41 -24.28 3.94 -14.84
C GLY A 41 -22.80 4.33 -14.90
N GLY A 42 -21.90 3.51 -15.45
CA GLY A 42 -20.47 3.81 -15.54
C GLY A 42 -19.73 3.79 -14.18
N PHE A 43 -20.36 3.30 -13.11
CA PHE A 43 -19.75 3.24 -11.77
C PHE A 43 -19.51 1.78 -11.35
N ARG A 44 -18.28 1.47 -10.93
CA ARG A 44 -17.94 0.16 -10.33
C ARG A 44 -18.32 0.19 -8.84
N LEU A 45 -18.89 -0.90 -8.29
CA LEU A 45 -19.34 -0.97 -6.88
C LEU A 45 -18.25 -0.64 -5.84
N VAL A 46 -16.97 -0.73 -6.20
CA VAL A 46 -15.85 -0.29 -5.33
C VAL A 46 -15.94 1.21 -5.04
N ALA A 47 -16.48 2.03 -5.96
CA ALA A 47 -16.73 3.45 -5.75
C ALA A 47 -17.95 3.72 -4.85
N ALA A 48 -18.85 2.74 -4.66
CA ALA A 48 -20.00 2.90 -3.75
C ALA A 48 -19.56 2.89 -2.28
N ALA A 49 -18.44 2.24 -1.95
CA ALA A 49 -17.85 2.27 -0.60
C ALA A 49 -17.22 3.64 -0.26
N GLU A 50 -16.92 4.46 -1.27
CA GLU A 50 -16.35 5.81 -1.12
C GLU A 50 -17.41 6.91 -0.98
N VAL A 51 -18.68 6.54 -1.10
CA VAL A 51 -19.83 7.44 -0.91
C VAL A 51 -20.05 7.60 0.59
N SER A 52 -19.78 8.80 1.11
CA SER A 52 -19.96 9.11 2.52
C SER A 52 -21.38 9.54 2.86
N ALA A 53 -22.11 10.11 1.90
CA ALA A 53 -23.52 10.48 2.04
C ALA A 53 -24.24 10.54 0.69
N VAL A 54 -25.56 10.30 0.72
CA VAL A 54 -26.46 10.44 -0.43
C VAL A 54 -27.65 11.28 0.00
N ALA A 55 -27.94 12.34 -0.75
CA ALA A 55 -29.15 13.15 -0.59
C ALA A 55 -29.99 13.08 -1.86
N VAL A 56 -31.32 13.06 -1.70
CA VAL A 56 -32.27 13.09 -2.80
C VAL A 56 -33.21 14.27 -2.60
N SER A 57 -33.28 15.17 -3.57
CA SER A 57 -34.17 16.34 -3.51
C SER A 57 -35.61 15.94 -3.81
N ALA A 58 -36.57 16.79 -3.42
CA ALA A 58 -37.99 16.59 -3.73
C ALA A 58 -38.29 16.63 -5.25
N SER A 59 -37.40 17.23 -6.05
CA SER A 59 -37.45 17.24 -7.52
C SER A 59 -36.76 16.03 -8.17
N GLY A 60 -36.22 15.09 -7.38
CA GLY A 60 -35.62 13.84 -7.84
C GLY A 60 -34.13 13.94 -8.20
N GLU A 61 -33.47 15.05 -7.84
CA GLU A 61 -32.02 15.19 -7.99
C GLU A 61 -31.29 14.39 -6.92
N VAL A 62 -30.24 13.66 -7.30
CA VAL A 62 -29.44 12.84 -6.37
C VAL A 62 -28.06 13.45 -6.22
N THR A 63 -27.73 13.90 -5.02
CA THR A 63 -26.40 14.43 -4.67
C THR A 63 -25.62 13.36 -3.91
N LEU A 64 -24.42 13.03 -4.40
CA LEU A 64 -23.51 12.10 -3.74
C LEU A 64 -22.31 12.85 -3.17
N ALA A 65 -22.03 12.66 -1.88
CA ALA A 65 -20.80 13.11 -1.26
C ALA A 65 -19.75 11.98 -1.37
N LEU A 66 -18.61 12.30 -1.98
CA LEU A 66 -17.52 11.36 -2.22
C LEU A 66 -16.30 11.75 -1.39
N ALA A 67 -15.50 10.75 -0.98
CA ALA A 67 -14.19 11.01 -0.43
C ALA A 67 -13.29 11.77 -1.45
N PRO A 68 -12.39 12.67 -1.01
CA PRO A 68 -11.54 13.48 -1.91
C PRO A 68 -10.77 12.65 -2.94
N ASN A 69 -10.33 11.46 -2.54
CA ASN A 69 -9.60 10.52 -3.41
C ASN A 69 -10.49 9.91 -4.50
N ALA A 70 -11.79 9.74 -4.25
CA ALA A 70 -12.73 9.19 -5.22
C ALA A 70 -13.06 10.17 -6.35
N VAL A 71 -13.07 11.47 -6.07
CA VAL A 71 -13.22 12.52 -7.10
C VAL A 71 -12.02 12.53 -8.05
N ALA A 72 -10.80 12.33 -7.51
CA ALA A 72 -9.58 12.25 -8.32
C ALA A 72 -9.55 11.02 -9.25
N MET A 73 -10.19 9.92 -8.86
CA MET A 73 -10.33 8.71 -9.67
C MET A 73 -11.39 8.87 -10.78
N SER A 74 -12.46 9.61 -10.52
CA SER A 74 -13.55 9.87 -11.50
C SER A 74 -13.13 10.79 -12.65
N ALA A 75 -12.23 11.75 -12.37
CA ALA A 75 -11.73 12.70 -13.37
C ALA A 75 -10.75 12.10 -14.40
N LYS A 76 -10.27 10.87 -14.18
CA LYS A 76 -9.34 10.18 -15.09
C LYS A 76 -10.11 9.10 -15.84
N GLY A 77 -10.22 9.24 -17.16
CA GLY A 77 -10.99 8.37 -18.06
C GLY A 77 -10.61 6.89 -18.06
N PRO A 78 -11.16 6.08 -19.00
CA PRO A 78 -11.28 4.61 -18.92
C PRO A 78 -9.96 3.81 -18.98
N ASN A 79 -8.81 4.45 -18.83
CA ASN A 79 -7.49 3.82 -18.89
C ASN A 79 -6.73 4.01 -17.57
N VAL A 80 -7.35 3.62 -16.45
CA VAL A 80 -6.64 3.44 -15.19
C VAL A 80 -6.04 2.03 -15.22
N PRO A 81 -4.70 1.88 -15.27
CA PRO A 81 -4.07 0.59 -15.07
C PRO A 81 -4.59 -0.03 -13.77
N ALA A 82 -4.79 -1.35 -13.76
CA ALA A 82 -5.12 -2.08 -12.53
C ALA A 82 -4.22 -1.58 -11.38
N PRO A 83 -4.73 -1.46 -10.14
CA PRO A 83 -3.93 -1.00 -9.01
C PRO A 83 -2.60 -1.75 -9.03
N VAL A 84 -1.51 -1.02 -9.31
CA VAL A 84 -0.17 -1.60 -9.22
C VAL A 84 -0.06 -2.09 -7.80
N ASP A 85 0.22 -3.38 -7.66
CA ASP A 85 0.29 -4.04 -6.38
C ASP A 85 1.51 -3.48 -5.61
N VAL A 86 1.27 -2.44 -4.81
CA VAL A 86 2.33 -1.77 -4.04
C VAL A 86 2.48 -2.51 -2.71
N HIS A 87 3.06 -3.70 -2.77
CA HIS A 87 3.56 -4.37 -1.58
C HIS A 87 4.65 -3.52 -0.92
N GLU A 88 4.70 -3.55 0.42
CA GLU A 88 5.76 -2.89 1.16
C GLU A 88 7.09 -3.64 0.98
N HIS A 89 8.07 -2.94 0.40
CA HIS A 89 9.41 -3.45 0.19
C HIS A 89 10.26 -3.21 1.43
N HIS A 90 10.90 -4.26 1.96
CA HIS A 90 11.85 -4.12 3.06
C HIS A 90 13.20 -3.61 2.53
N ILE A 91 13.68 -2.49 3.05
CA ILE A 91 14.96 -1.88 2.65
C ILE A 91 16.10 -2.84 3.00
N ALA A 92 16.19 -3.24 4.28
CA ALA A 92 17.01 -4.35 4.75
C ALA A 92 16.16 -5.62 4.85
N THR A 93 16.53 -6.68 4.13
CA THR A 93 15.71 -7.90 4.04
C THR A 93 15.62 -8.66 5.36
N ASN A 94 14.41 -9.11 5.71
CA ASN A 94 14.11 -9.97 6.87
C ASN A 94 13.89 -11.45 6.48
N LYS A 95 13.99 -11.81 5.19
CA LYS A 95 13.67 -13.17 4.68
C LYS A 95 14.89 -14.00 4.27
N TRP A 96 16.08 -13.41 4.28
CA TRP A 96 17.31 -14.01 3.73
C TRP A 96 18.23 -14.50 4.86
N TRP A 97 17.67 -15.32 5.73
CA TRP A 97 18.39 -15.92 6.86
C TRP A 97 19.32 -17.06 6.43
N GLU A 98 18.90 -17.85 5.44
CA GLU A 98 19.60 -19.07 5.00
C GLU A 98 20.02 -19.00 3.52
N ALA A 99 19.87 -17.84 2.89
CA ALA A 99 20.13 -17.68 1.46
C ALA A 99 21.61 -17.91 1.13
N THR A 100 21.89 -18.88 0.25
CA THR A 100 23.24 -19.21 -0.26
C THR A 100 23.57 -18.54 -1.59
N HIS A 101 22.61 -17.85 -2.20
CA HIS A 101 22.76 -17.13 -3.47
C HIS A 101 22.84 -15.61 -3.25
N ASN A 102 23.20 -14.85 -4.29
CA ASN A 102 23.27 -13.37 -4.27
C ASN A 102 24.08 -12.80 -3.09
N GLY A 103 25.11 -13.52 -2.64
CA GLY A 103 26.02 -13.12 -1.56
C GLY A 103 25.44 -13.19 -0.15
N GLY A 104 24.29 -13.86 0.03
CA GLY A 104 23.68 -14.10 1.33
C GLY A 104 24.51 -14.99 2.27
N PRO A 105 24.04 -15.20 3.51
CA PRO A 105 22.79 -14.68 4.06
C PRO A 105 22.90 -13.20 4.42
N TRP A 106 21.82 -12.45 4.18
CA TRP A 106 21.78 -11.00 4.36
C TRP A 106 21.03 -10.59 5.64
N SER A 107 19.97 -11.30 6.01
CA SER A 107 19.18 -10.96 7.20
C SER A 107 19.98 -10.97 8.51
N PRO A 108 20.88 -11.95 8.77
CA PRO A 108 21.69 -11.92 9.98
C PRO A 108 22.61 -10.69 10.05
N ARG A 109 23.20 -10.31 8.92
CA ARG A 109 24.08 -9.14 8.83
C ARG A 109 23.31 -7.84 9.10
N PHE A 110 22.10 -7.72 8.55
CA PHE A 110 21.25 -6.57 8.84
C PHE A 110 20.78 -6.58 10.30
N GLN A 111 20.46 -7.74 10.86
CA GLN A 111 20.07 -7.86 12.27
C GLN A 111 21.17 -7.34 13.19
N ASP A 112 22.45 -7.67 12.95
CA ASP A 112 23.58 -7.15 13.72
C ASP A 112 23.63 -5.61 13.76
N LEU A 113 23.25 -4.94 12.66
CA LEU A 113 23.19 -3.48 12.59
C LEU A 113 21.98 -2.93 13.36
N PHE A 114 20.82 -3.58 13.24
CA PHE A 114 19.58 -3.18 13.90
C PHE A 114 19.66 -3.39 15.42
N ASP A 115 20.31 -4.45 15.88
CA ASP A 115 20.49 -4.76 17.31
C ASP A 115 21.30 -3.67 18.02
N ARG A 116 22.31 -3.06 17.36
CA ARG A 116 23.06 -1.91 17.89
C ARG A 116 22.16 -0.70 18.17
N ALA A 117 21.07 -0.56 17.42
CA ALA A 117 20.06 0.48 17.55
C ALA A 117 18.84 0.06 18.41
N GLY A 118 18.86 -1.18 18.93
CA GLY A 118 17.70 -1.78 19.61
C GLY A 118 16.46 -1.81 18.72
N MET A 119 16.63 -2.01 17.41
CA MET A 119 15.57 -1.99 16.41
C MET A 119 15.32 -3.40 15.86
N SER A 120 14.18 -3.59 15.21
CA SER A 120 13.80 -4.85 14.55
C SER A 120 13.81 -4.69 13.03
N LEU A 121 14.18 -5.74 12.30
CA LEU A 121 14.04 -5.75 10.84
C LEU A 121 12.58 -5.62 10.37
N ASN A 122 11.62 -5.89 11.25
CA ASN A 122 10.19 -5.71 10.98
C ASN A 122 9.69 -4.30 11.31
N ASP A 123 10.55 -3.40 11.82
CA ASP A 123 10.14 -2.03 12.13
C ASP A 123 9.68 -1.30 10.87
N LYS A 124 8.61 -0.51 11.01
CA LYS A 124 7.97 0.17 9.88
C LYS A 124 8.93 1.03 9.07
N VAL A 125 9.90 1.65 9.72
CA VAL A 125 10.93 2.51 9.09
C VAL A 125 11.85 1.73 8.16
N ASN A 126 11.94 0.40 8.29
CA ASN A 126 12.65 -0.48 7.37
C ASN A 126 11.79 -0.88 6.14
N THR A 127 10.67 -0.21 5.91
CA THR A 127 9.79 -0.48 4.75
C THR A 127 9.60 0.75 3.89
N VAL A 128 9.44 0.54 2.59
CA VAL A 128 9.15 1.58 1.61
C VAL A 128 8.20 1.06 0.55
N ARG A 129 7.31 1.92 0.06
CA ARG A 129 6.42 1.61 -1.06
C ARG A 129 7.13 1.88 -2.37
N VAL A 130 7.21 0.86 -3.23
CA VAL A 130 7.86 0.95 -4.54
C VAL A 130 6.90 0.41 -5.60
N PRO A 131 6.31 1.28 -6.44
CA PRO A 131 5.52 0.83 -7.58
C PRO A 131 6.36 -0.02 -8.53
N GLY A 132 5.83 -1.19 -8.95
CA GLY A 132 6.55 -2.09 -9.86
C GLY A 132 7.73 -2.83 -9.21
N HIS A 133 7.69 -2.98 -7.88
CA HIS A 133 8.67 -3.76 -7.13
C HIS A 133 8.78 -5.20 -7.66
N GLN A 134 10.01 -5.65 -7.88
CA GLN A 134 10.34 -7.01 -8.32
C GLN A 134 11.52 -7.53 -7.51
N GLY A 135 11.44 -8.77 -7.04
CA GLY A 135 12.54 -9.48 -6.38
C GLY A 135 12.68 -10.90 -6.91
N PRO A 136 13.69 -11.68 -6.49
CA PRO A 136 14.69 -11.40 -5.45
C PRO A 136 15.75 -10.37 -5.87
N HIS A 137 16.20 -9.53 -4.93
CA HIS A 137 17.16 -8.47 -5.24
C HIS A 137 18.58 -8.99 -5.44
N PRO A 138 19.40 -8.32 -6.28
CA PRO A 138 20.76 -8.73 -6.54
C PRO A 138 21.68 -8.45 -5.34
N ARG A 139 22.84 -9.12 -5.32
CA ARG A 139 23.91 -8.88 -4.34
C ARG A 139 24.27 -7.40 -4.20
N GLU A 140 24.30 -6.68 -5.32
CA GLU A 140 24.63 -5.26 -5.38
C GLU A 140 23.69 -4.38 -4.56
N TYR A 141 22.39 -4.69 -4.57
CA TYR A 141 21.40 -3.99 -3.75
C TYR A 141 21.71 -4.16 -2.27
N HIS A 142 21.86 -5.40 -1.84
CA HIS A 142 22.12 -5.72 -0.44
C HIS A 142 23.46 -5.16 0.06
N GLN A 143 24.51 -5.20 -0.76
CA GLN A 143 25.80 -4.58 -0.44
C GLN A 143 25.69 -3.07 -0.28
N ALA A 144 24.95 -2.39 -1.17
CA ALA A 144 24.78 -0.95 -1.10
C ALA A 144 24.00 -0.51 0.15
N VAL A 145 22.91 -1.21 0.46
CA VAL A 145 22.13 -0.95 1.68
C VAL A 145 22.97 -1.23 2.93
N TYR A 146 23.62 -2.40 3.02
CA TYR A 146 24.43 -2.77 4.18
C TYR A 146 25.56 -1.79 4.43
N LYS A 147 26.29 -1.38 3.37
CA LYS A 147 27.37 -0.40 3.50
C LYS A 147 26.87 0.91 4.08
N ARG A 148 25.76 1.44 3.55
CA ARG A 148 25.20 2.72 4.02
C ARG A 148 24.74 2.68 5.46
N LEU A 149 24.00 1.63 5.85
CA LEU A 149 23.56 1.46 7.24
C LEU A 149 24.75 1.29 8.20
N SER A 150 25.78 0.53 7.79
CA SER A 150 27.00 0.35 8.58
C SER A 150 27.78 1.66 8.74
N ASP A 151 27.92 2.45 7.66
CA ASP A 151 28.59 3.74 7.68
C ASP A 151 27.84 4.73 8.59
N ALA A 152 26.51 4.79 8.49
CA ALA A 152 25.65 5.65 9.31
C ALA A 152 25.76 5.33 10.80
N LEU A 153 25.77 4.04 11.16
CA LEU A 153 25.98 3.63 12.55
C LEU A 153 27.39 3.99 13.05
N GLY A 154 28.40 3.96 12.19
CA GLY A 154 29.78 4.35 12.50
C GLY A 154 30.24 3.82 13.86
N ARG A 155 30.68 4.73 14.74
CA ARG A 155 31.10 4.45 16.13
C ARG A 155 30.09 4.92 17.18
N CYS A 156 28.78 4.94 16.86
CA CYS A 156 27.74 5.26 17.84
C CYS A 156 27.91 4.40 19.11
N ARG A 157 27.77 5.03 20.29
CA ARG A 157 28.09 4.39 21.59
C ARG A 157 26.86 4.03 22.43
N THR A 158 25.72 4.67 22.17
CA THR A 158 24.47 4.43 22.89
C THR A 158 23.42 3.95 21.91
N ILE A 159 22.50 3.11 22.40
CA ILE A 159 21.36 2.62 21.62
C ILE A 159 20.58 3.78 20.99
N MET A 160 20.37 4.88 21.73
CA MET A 160 19.66 6.06 21.22
C MET A 160 20.37 6.71 20.03
N ASN A 161 21.68 6.96 20.12
CA ASN A 161 22.42 7.60 19.03
C ASN A 161 22.53 6.66 17.81
N CYS A 162 22.68 5.35 18.05
CA CYS A 162 22.66 4.35 16.98
C CYS A 162 21.29 4.30 16.29
N ARG A 163 20.20 4.37 17.06
CA ARG A 163 18.83 4.39 16.54
C ARG A 163 18.56 5.63 15.71
N GLU A 164 18.95 6.81 16.17
CA GLU A 164 18.77 8.05 15.44
C GLU A 164 19.48 7.99 14.07
N ALA A 165 20.76 7.60 14.06
CA ALA A 165 21.54 7.46 12.82
C ALA A 165 20.96 6.41 11.87
N LEU A 166 20.52 5.26 12.40
CA LEU A 166 19.95 4.18 11.59
C LEU A 166 18.61 4.58 10.98
N VAL A 167 17.74 5.25 11.75
CA VAL A 167 16.45 5.77 11.28
C VAL A 167 16.65 6.81 10.18
N GLU A 168 17.57 7.75 10.37
CA GLU A 168 17.88 8.78 9.38
C GLU A 168 18.33 8.17 8.05
N GLU A 169 19.24 7.19 8.11
CA GLU A 169 19.75 6.51 6.92
C GLU A 169 18.69 5.64 6.24
N LEU A 170 17.84 4.93 6.99
CA LEU A 170 16.72 4.18 6.44
C LEU A 170 15.73 5.09 5.71
N GLN A 171 15.45 6.29 6.25
CA GLN A 171 14.61 7.27 5.56
C GLN A 171 15.28 7.80 4.28
N ALA A 172 16.59 8.06 4.30
CA ALA A 172 17.35 8.48 3.12
C ALA A 172 17.35 7.40 2.03
N LEU A 173 17.57 6.14 2.41
CA LEU A 173 17.46 4.97 1.54
C LEU A 173 16.04 4.84 0.97
N GLY A 174 15.01 4.96 1.81
CA GLY A 174 13.61 4.89 1.39
C GLY A 174 13.29 5.95 0.32
N ARG A 175 13.74 7.20 0.51
CA ARG A 175 13.60 8.26 -0.51
C ARG A 175 14.30 7.92 -1.82
N GLU A 176 15.50 7.34 -1.79
CA GLU A 176 16.20 6.96 -3.01
C GLU A 176 15.53 5.78 -3.71
N ILE A 177 15.17 4.72 -2.96
CA ILE A 177 14.58 3.49 -3.48
C ILE A 177 13.20 3.75 -4.11
N SER A 178 12.41 4.66 -3.52
CA SER A 178 11.09 5.04 -4.05
C SER A 178 11.15 6.03 -5.22
N LYS A 179 12.29 6.70 -5.42
CA LYS A 179 12.45 7.67 -6.51
C LYS A 179 12.75 6.93 -7.83
N PRO A 180 11.90 7.06 -8.86
CA PRO A 180 12.13 6.39 -10.14
C PRO A 180 13.51 6.70 -10.72
N ASN A 181 14.12 5.69 -11.35
CA ASN A 181 15.39 5.78 -12.08
C ASN A 181 16.65 6.08 -11.25
N THR A 182 16.57 6.12 -9.91
CA THR A 182 17.78 6.07 -9.08
C THR A 182 18.45 4.71 -9.23
N ARG A 183 19.74 4.63 -8.87
CA ARG A 183 20.47 3.36 -8.90
C ARG A 183 19.77 2.30 -8.05
N LEU A 184 19.41 2.62 -6.79
CA LEU A 184 18.74 1.66 -5.91
C LEU A 184 17.31 1.31 -6.37
N ASN A 185 16.56 2.24 -6.96
CA ASN A 185 15.24 1.95 -7.50
C ASN A 185 15.30 0.94 -8.65
N ARG A 186 16.26 1.09 -9.58
CA ARG A 186 16.43 0.15 -10.70
C ARG A 186 16.70 -1.27 -10.20
N LEU A 187 17.54 -1.42 -9.17
CA LEU A 187 17.88 -2.72 -8.58
C LEU A 187 16.69 -3.43 -7.88
N VAL A 188 15.56 -2.74 -7.65
CA VAL A 188 14.36 -3.34 -7.03
C VAL A 188 13.12 -3.30 -7.93
N THR A 189 13.27 -2.84 -9.18
CA THR A 189 12.16 -2.74 -10.16
C THR A 189 12.49 -3.39 -11.50
N GLN A 190 13.75 -3.81 -11.72
CA GLN A 190 14.22 -4.46 -12.93
C GLN A 190 14.72 -5.87 -12.59
N PRO A 191 14.44 -6.88 -13.43
CA PRO A 191 14.90 -8.26 -13.25
C PRO A 191 16.41 -8.43 -13.45
#